data_AF-A0A6N7PM67-F1
#
_entry.id   AF-A0A6N7PM67-F1
#
_cell.length_a   1.000
_cell.length_b   1.000
_cell.length_c   1.000
_cell.angle_alpha   90.00
_cell.angle_beta   90.00
_cell.angle_gamma   90.00
#
_symmetry.space_group_name_H-M   'P 1'
#
loop_
_entity.id
_entity.type
_entity.pdbx_description
1 polymer ?
#
loop_
_entity_poly.entity_id
_entity_poly.type
_entity_poly.pdbx_seq_one_letter_code
_entity_poly.pdbx_strand_id
1 'polypeptide(L)'
;MATHGDRPPGRDRAEALMQFYARKEGRYDAELDAGGDVSFGEFGFRHDADKDALTGRVFVAKAWRQGAPEAQIDNFMKVGRALNDPAIGGLFEQGGGYFHLDPDKRMYFLKKDFPLATTTREGLDEGMEELRELAAVWTTRWFARVADITHGRALPPLRPVKRDDPDEQI
;
A
#
# COMPACT_ATOMS: atom_id res chain seq x y z
N MET A 1 -10.24 -23.61 -26.87
CA MET A 1 -10.99 -22.32 -26.87
C MET A 1 -11.42 -22.06 -25.44
N ALA A 2 -10.77 -21.12 -24.76
CA ALA A 2 -11.14 -20.74 -23.40
C ALA A 2 -12.37 -19.82 -23.46
N THR A 3 -13.38 -20.14 -22.68
CA THR A 3 -14.65 -19.43 -22.58
C THR A 3 -14.46 -18.04 -21.97
N HIS A 4 -14.82 -16.97 -22.70
CA HIS A 4 -14.91 -15.58 -22.21
C HIS A 4 -16.09 -15.36 -21.24
N GLY A 5 -16.34 -16.28 -20.32
CA GLY A 5 -17.60 -16.38 -19.57
C GLY A 5 -17.64 -15.80 -18.16
N ASP A 6 -16.53 -15.69 -17.44
CA ASP A 6 -16.56 -15.39 -15.99
C ASP A 6 -15.46 -14.42 -15.54
N ARG A 7 -15.23 -13.34 -16.29
CA ARG A 7 -14.37 -12.27 -15.80
C ARG A 7 -15.18 -11.39 -14.83
N PRO A 8 -14.66 -11.11 -13.62
CA PRO A 8 -15.29 -10.16 -12.70
C PRO A 8 -15.56 -8.82 -13.39
N PRO A 9 -16.67 -8.12 -13.06
CA PRO A 9 -16.94 -6.78 -13.58
C PRO A 9 -15.73 -5.87 -13.38
N GLY A 10 -15.45 -4.98 -14.34
CA GLY A 10 -14.34 -4.03 -14.24
C GLY A 10 -12.94 -4.60 -14.55
N ARG A 11 -12.78 -5.94 -14.61
CA ARG A 11 -11.47 -6.59 -14.80
C ARG A 11 -10.72 -6.11 -16.05
N ASP A 12 -11.37 -6.01 -17.20
CA ASP A 12 -10.71 -5.59 -18.44
C ASP A 12 -10.19 -4.15 -18.35
N ARG A 13 -10.92 -3.26 -17.65
CA ARG A 13 -10.47 -1.89 -17.40
C ARG A 13 -9.31 -1.85 -16.41
N ALA A 14 -9.40 -2.62 -15.32
CA ALA A 14 -8.33 -2.76 -14.34
C ALA A 14 -7.04 -3.27 -15.00
N GLU A 15 -7.15 -4.25 -15.88
CA GLU A 15 -6.03 -4.83 -16.64
C GLU A 15 -5.45 -3.82 -17.63
N ALA A 16 -6.27 -3.05 -18.35
CA ALA A 16 -5.79 -2.01 -19.26
C ALA A 16 -5.02 -0.88 -18.53
N LEU A 17 -5.50 -0.46 -17.36
CA LEU A 17 -4.83 0.52 -16.50
C LEU A 17 -3.50 -0.03 -15.96
N MET A 18 -3.51 -1.25 -15.43
CA MET A 18 -2.32 -1.92 -14.94
C MET A 18 -1.27 -2.12 -16.05
N GLN A 19 -1.67 -2.58 -17.23
CA GLN A 19 -0.77 -2.79 -18.38
C GLN A 19 -0.15 -1.49 -18.87
N PHE A 20 -0.90 -0.38 -18.85
CA PHE A 20 -0.36 0.94 -19.16
C PHE A 20 0.82 1.27 -18.22
N TYR A 21 0.60 1.17 -16.90
CA TYR A 21 1.64 1.47 -15.92
C TYR A 21 2.81 0.49 -16.00
N ALA A 22 2.53 -0.81 -16.13
CA ALA A 22 3.53 -1.86 -16.25
C ALA A 22 4.47 -1.60 -17.44
N ARG A 23 3.93 -1.19 -18.60
CA ARG A 23 4.73 -0.85 -19.79
C ARG A 23 5.60 0.38 -19.58
N LYS A 24 5.11 1.41 -18.86
CA LYS A 24 5.92 2.57 -18.47
C LYS A 24 7.14 2.13 -17.65
N GLU A 25 6.96 1.15 -16.76
CA GLU A 25 8.00 0.55 -15.93
C GLU A 25 8.82 -0.54 -16.66
N GLY A 26 8.69 -0.67 -17.98
CA GLY A 26 9.45 -1.64 -18.79
C GLY A 26 8.99 -3.10 -18.66
N ARG A 27 7.74 -3.35 -18.24
CA ARG A 27 7.13 -4.68 -18.13
C ARG A 27 6.07 -4.87 -19.22
N TYR A 28 6.34 -5.72 -20.21
CA TYR A 28 5.55 -5.74 -21.46
C TYR A 28 4.45 -6.80 -21.54
N ASP A 29 4.47 -7.82 -20.69
CA ASP A 29 3.49 -8.93 -20.67
C ASP A 29 2.84 -9.11 -19.29
N ALA A 30 2.54 -7.98 -18.63
CA ALA A 30 1.87 -8.02 -17.35
C ALA A 30 0.39 -8.37 -17.51
N GLU A 31 -0.07 -9.35 -16.73
CA GLU A 31 -1.47 -9.76 -16.65
C GLU A 31 -1.88 -9.95 -15.20
N LEU A 32 -3.16 -9.71 -14.90
CA LEU A 32 -3.70 -10.05 -13.58
C LEU A 32 -3.95 -11.55 -13.52
N ASP A 33 -3.49 -12.21 -12.46
CA ASP A 33 -3.70 -13.65 -12.27
C ASP A 33 -5.18 -14.00 -12.02
N ALA A 34 -5.48 -15.28 -11.79
CA ALA A 34 -6.85 -15.72 -11.51
C ALA A 34 -7.49 -14.98 -10.32
N GLY A 35 -6.71 -14.60 -9.32
CA GLY A 35 -7.12 -13.82 -8.15
C GLY A 35 -7.18 -12.31 -8.38
N GLY A 36 -6.91 -11.85 -9.60
CA GLY A 36 -6.91 -10.44 -9.95
C GLY A 36 -5.66 -9.70 -9.46
N ASP A 37 -4.55 -10.39 -9.23
CA ASP A 37 -3.34 -9.84 -8.61
C ASP A 37 -2.13 -9.90 -9.55
N VAL A 38 -1.23 -8.92 -9.44
CA VAL A 38 0.08 -8.93 -10.10
C VAL A 38 1.12 -8.24 -9.21
N SER A 39 2.36 -8.73 -9.24
CA SER A 39 3.49 -8.19 -8.46
C SER A 39 4.73 -7.99 -9.33
N PHE A 40 5.41 -6.87 -9.14
CA PHE A 40 6.64 -6.48 -9.86
C PHE A 40 7.83 -6.30 -8.91
N GLY A 41 7.88 -7.10 -7.84
CA GLY A 41 8.86 -6.95 -6.77
C GLY A 41 8.35 -5.99 -5.69
N GLU A 42 8.77 -4.74 -5.75
CA GLU A 42 8.49 -3.73 -4.71
C GLU A 42 7.13 -3.05 -4.86
N PHE A 43 6.41 -3.28 -5.96
CA PHE A 43 5.07 -2.76 -6.16
C PHE A 43 4.21 -3.77 -6.92
N GLY A 44 2.91 -3.53 -6.98
CA GLY A 44 1.98 -4.38 -7.72
C GLY A 44 0.58 -3.80 -7.75
N PHE A 45 -0.34 -4.56 -8.32
CA PHE A 45 -1.74 -4.19 -8.40
C PHE A 45 -2.64 -5.36 -8.04
N ARG A 46 -3.83 -5.04 -7.55
CA ARG A 46 -4.92 -5.99 -7.35
C ARG A 46 -6.23 -5.38 -7.80
N HIS A 47 -6.98 -6.09 -8.63
CA HIS A 47 -8.37 -5.76 -8.92
C HIS A 47 -9.26 -6.18 -7.75
N ASP A 48 -10.00 -5.23 -7.21
CA ASP A 48 -11.01 -5.43 -6.17
C ASP A 48 -12.39 -5.16 -6.78
N ALA A 49 -13.11 -6.24 -7.09
CA ALA A 49 -14.39 -6.16 -7.79
C ALA A 49 -15.50 -5.59 -6.89
N ASP A 50 -15.41 -5.80 -5.57
CA ASP A 50 -16.39 -5.28 -4.62
C ASP A 50 -16.30 -3.76 -4.48
N LYS A 51 -15.08 -3.22 -4.61
CA LYS A 51 -14.82 -1.78 -4.59
C LYS A 51 -14.90 -1.11 -5.96
N ASP A 52 -15.06 -1.87 -7.04
CA ASP A 52 -14.89 -1.41 -8.42
C ASP A 52 -13.59 -0.59 -8.57
N ALA A 53 -12.47 -1.14 -8.10
CA ALA A 53 -11.19 -0.43 -8.01
C ALA A 53 -9.99 -1.28 -8.44
N LEU A 54 -9.00 -0.63 -9.05
CA LEU A 54 -7.65 -1.15 -9.13
C LEU A 54 -6.89 -0.68 -7.89
N THR A 55 -6.45 -1.58 -7.03
CA THR A 55 -5.64 -1.24 -5.85
C THR A 55 -4.17 -1.32 -6.21
N GLY A 56 -3.49 -0.18 -6.26
CA GLY A 56 -2.02 -0.13 -6.32
C GLY A 56 -1.42 -0.43 -4.94
N ARG A 57 -0.28 -1.11 -4.91
CA ARG A 57 0.45 -1.37 -3.66
C ARG A 57 1.95 -1.19 -3.84
N VAL A 58 2.61 -0.69 -2.80
CA VAL A 58 4.07 -0.56 -2.70
C VAL A 58 4.53 -1.21 -1.40
N PHE A 59 5.58 -2.02 -1.48
CA PHE A 59 6.23 -2.66 -0.34
C PHE A 59 6.91 -1.61 0.54
N VAL A 60 6.72 -1.72 1.86
CA VAL A 60 7.34 -0.82 2.84
C VAL A 60 8.38 -1.57 3.67
N ALA A 61 7.98 -2.65 4.33
CA ALA A 61 8.86 -3.37 5.25
C ALA A 61 8.43 -4.82 5.45
N LYS A 62 9.39 -5.68 5.82
CA LYS A 62 9.08 -7.00 6.38
C LYS A 62 8.68 -6.84 7.83
N ALA A 63 7.58 -7.48 8.21
CA ALA A 63 7.04 -7.41 9.55
C ALA A 63 7.82 -8.33 10.50
N TRP A 64 7.82 -9.64 10.26
CA TRP A 64 8.58 -10.59 11.09
C TRP A 64 9.16 -11.75 10.29
N ARG A 65 10.14 -12.44 10.90
CA ARG A 65 10.76 -13.65 10.36
C ARG A 65 9.91 -14.90 10.63
N GLN A 66 10.17 -15.98 9.91
CA GLN A 66 9.51 -17.27 10.17
C GLN A 66 9.84 -17.77 11.57
N GLY A 67 8.84 -18.30 12.28
CA GLY A 67 9.02 -18.78 13.66
C GLY A 67 9.20 -17.67 14.69
N ALA A 68 8.81 -16.42 14.38
CA ALA A 68 8.73 -15.37 15.39
C ALA A 68 7.75 -15.78 16.51
N PRO A 69 8.06 -15.48 17.79
CA PRO A 69 7.13 -15.72 18.89
C PRO A 69 5.81 -14.97 18.69
N GLU A 70 4.70 -15.54 19.16
CA GLU A 70 3.36 -14.96 19.03
C GLU A 70 3.29 -13.52 19.57
N ALA A 71 3.86 -13.27 20.75
CA ALA A 71 3.94 -11.93 21.32
C ALA A 71 4.68 -10.92 20.42
N GLN A 72 5.62 -11.37 19.58
CA GLN A 72 6.29 -10.52 18.60
C GLN A 72 5.36 -10.23 17.41
N ILE A 73 4.59 -11.22 16.95
CA ILE A 73 3.60 -11.06 15.88
C ILE A 73 2.53 -10.06 16.31
N ASP A 74 1.99 -10.18 17.53
CA ASP A 74 0.99 -9.26 18.08
C ASP A 74 1.48 -7.81 18.13
N ASN A 75 2.76 -7.62 18.49
CA ASN A 75 3.40 -6.32 18.49
C ASN A 75 3.42 -5.69 17.09
N PHE A 76 3.75 -6.46 16.05
CA PHE A 76 3.68 -5.97 14.68
C PHE A 76 2.24 -5.69 14.25
N MET A 77 1.28 -6.55 14.58
CA MET A 77 -0.14 -6.28 14.32
C MET A 77 -0.60 -4.96 14.96
N LYS A 78 -0.13 -4.66 16.18
CA LYS A 78 -0.41 -3.40 16.88
C LYS A 78 0.19 -2.20 16.15
N VAL A 79 1.45 -2.30 15.70
CA VAL A 79 2.11 -1.27 14.88
C VAL A 79 1.33 -1.03 13.60
N GLY A 80 0.92 -2.09 12.89
CA GLY A 80 0.10 -1.99 11.67
C GLY A 80 -1.21 -1.19 11.85
N ARG A 81 -1.85 -1.30 13.02
CA ARG A 81 -3.04 -0.50 13.35
C ARG A 81 -2.67 0.96 13.63
N ALA A 82 -1.60 1.19 14.40
CA ALA A 82 -1.13 2.54 14.73
C ALA A 82 -0.69 3.32 13.49
N LEU A 83 -0.14 2.66 12.47
CA LEU A 83 0.21 3.28 11.19
C LEU A 83 -1.00 3.88 10.45
N ASN A 84 -2.21 3.40 10.71
CA ASN A 84 -3.44 3.93 10.13
C ASN A 84 -4.17 4.92 11.07
N ASP A 85 -3.65 5.17 12.27
CA ASP A 85 -4.21 6.16 13.20
C ASP A 85 -3.69 7.56 12.80
N PRO A 86 -4.55 8.52 12.39
CA PRO A 86 -4.11 9.84 11.98
C PRO A 86 -3.33 10.62 13.05
N ALA A 87 -3.52 10.32 14.34
CA ALA A 87 -2.80 10.97 15.43
C ALA A 87 -1.39 10.39 15.66
N ILE A 88 -1.12 9.16 15.19
CA ILE A 88 0.13 8.44 15.46
C ILE A 88 0.88 8.11 14.17
N GLY A 89 0.20 7.50 13.22
CA GLY A 89 0.70 7.15 11.89
C GLY A 89 0.27 8.15 10.82
N GLY A 90 0.02 9.42 11.14
CA GLY A 90 -0.29 10.40 10.11
C GLY A 90 0.77 10.44 8.99
N LEU A 91 0.34 10.22 7.75
CA LEU A 91 0.70 10.91 6.49
C LEU A 91 -0.44 10.65 5.49
N PHE A 92 -1.68 10.90 5.94
CA PHE A 92 -2.88 10.79 5.12
C PHE A 92 -3.31 12.20 4.72
N GLU A 93 -2.62 12.78 3.74
CA GLU A 93 -3.32 13.75 2.91
C GLU A 93 -4.45 12.99 2.21
N GLN A 94 -5.66 13.54 2.24
CA GLN A 94 -6.86 12.90 1.69
C GLN A 94 -6.56 12.42 0.24
N GLY A 95 -6.41 11.10 0.04
CA GLY A 95 -6.09 10.49 -1.25
C GLY A 95 -4.69 9.84 -1.40
N GLY A 96 -3.83 9.87 -0.37
CA GLY A 96 -2.43 9.39 -0.46
C GLY A 96 -2.19 7.88 -0.33
N GLY A 97 -3.13 7.11 0.23
CA GLY A 97 -3.01 5.65 0.42
C GLY A 97 -3.23 5.23 1.88
N TYR A 98 -3.11 3.94 2.20
CA TYR A 98 -3.31 3.35 3.52
C TYR A 98 -2.39 2.16 3.79
N PHE A 99 -2.08 1.91 5.06
CA PHE A 99 -1.23 0.78 5.45
C PHE A 99 -2.01 -0.52 5.48
N HIS A 100 -1.40 -1.56 4.94
CA HIS A 100 -1.90 -2.91 5.02
C HIS A 100 -0.79 -3.86 5.42
N LEU A 101 -1.00 -4.60 6.50
CA LEU A 101 -0.19 -5.75 6.86
C LEU A 101 -0.80 -7.00 6.25
N ASP A 102 -0.05 -7.65 5.36
CA ASP A 102 -0.37 -8.99 4.87
C ASP A 102 0.31 -10.00 5.82
N PRO A 103 -0.45 -10.70 6.70
CA PRO A 103 0.12 -11.60 7.70
C PRO A 103 0.71 -12.86 7.07
N ASP A 104 0.19 -13.31 5.92
CA ASP A 104 0.67 -14.50 5.22
C ASP A 104 2.03 -14.22 4.58
N LYS A 105 2.16 -13.05 3.94
CA LYS A 105 3.43 -12.59 3.36
C LYS A 105 4.37 -12.01 4.41
N ARG A 106 3.86 -11.63 5.59
CA ARG A 106 4.57 -10.95 6.69
C ARG A 106 5.18 -9.64 6.22
N MET A 107 4.42 -8.88 5.44
CA MET A 107 4.89 -7.66 4.79
C MET A 107 3.89 -6.53 5.00
N TYR A 108 4.43 -5.33 5.26
CA TYR A 108 3.70 -4.09 5.19
C TYR A 108 3.73 -3.55 3.78
N PHE A 109 2.55 -3.16 3.32
CA PHE A 109 2.33 -2.46 2.07
C PHE A 109 1.66 -1.12 2.35
N LEU A 110 2.01 -0.12 1.55
CA LEU A 110 1.17 1.06 1.36
C LEU A 110 0.29 0.81 0.14
N LYS A 111 -1.01 1.01 0.27
CA LYS A 111 -2.01 0.74 -0.78
C LYS A 111 -2.75 2.01 -1.17
N LYS A 112 -3.15 2.15 -2.42
CA LYS A 112 -4.06 3.21 -2.88
C LYS A 112 -5.11 2.60 -3.80
N ASP A 113 -6.37 2.90 -3.53
CA ASP A 113 -7.49 2.42 -4.33
C ASP A 113 -7.71 3.43 -5.48
N PHE A 114 -7.73 2.94 -6.72
CA PHE A 114 -8.00 3.72 -7.92
C PHE A 114 -9.38 3.31 -8.48
N PRO A 115 -10.45 4.09 -8.23
CA PRO A 115 -11.79 3.75 -8.67
C PRO A 115 -11.86 3.61 -10.20
N LEU A 116 -12.30 2.46 -10.69
CA LEU A 116 -12.26 2.15 -12.11
C LEU A 116 -13.08 3.14 -12.92
N ALA A 117 -14.25 3.57 -12.44
CA ALA A 117 -15.10 4.52 -13.14
C ALA A 117 -14.40 5.84 -13.51
N THR A 118 -13.56 6.37 -12.62
CA THR A 118 -13.02 7.74 -12.72
C THR A 118 -11.52 7.79 -12.99
N THR A 119 -10.78 6.73 -12.69
CA THR A 119 -9.32 6.74 -12.87
C THR A 119 -8.95 6.78 -14.35
N THR A 120 -8.11 7.77 -14.69
CA THR A 120 -7.41 7.90 -15.97
C THR A 120 -6.02 7.27 -15.89
N ARG A 121 -5.35 7.15 -17.05
CA ARG A 121 -3.97 6.65 -17.10
C ARG A 121 -3.01 7.58 -16.37
N GLU A 122 -3.15 8.88 -16.61
CA GLU A 122 -2.36 9.93 -15.99
C GLU A 122 -2.59 9.96 -14.48
N GLY A 123 -3.85 9.87 -14.02
CA GLY A 123 -4.15 9.84 -12.58
C GLY A 123 -3.68 8.57 -11.88
N LEU A 124 -3.62 7.43 -12.58
CA LEU A 124 -2.99 6.22 -12.07
C LEU A 124 -1.47 6.43 -11.90
N ASP A 125 -0.85 7.03 -12.90
CA ASP A 125 0.59 7.26 -12.95
C ASP A 125 1.06 8.18 -11.81
N GLU A 126 0.47 9.38 -11.74
CA GLU A 126 0.70 10.35 -10.67
C GLU A 126 0.44 9.73 -9.30
N GLY A 127 -0.70 9.04 -9.15
CA GLY A 127 -1.05 8.45 -7.87
C GLY A 127 -0.12 7.30 -7.44
N MET A 128 0.48 6.56 -8.38
CA MET A 128 1.47 5.52 -8.08
C MET A 128 2.85 6.10 -7.80
N GLU A 129 3.24 7.20 -8.46
CA GLU A 129 4.47 7.94 -8.15
C GLU A 129 4.40 8.51 -6.74
N GLU A 130 3.31 9.20 -6.39
CA GLU A 130 3.04 9.66 -5.03
C GLU A 130 3.10 8.52 -4.00
N LEU A 131 2.48 7.38 -4.31
CA LEU A 131 2.45 6.23 -3.42
C LEU A 131 3.87 5.69 -3.14
N ARG A 132 4.75 5.70 -4.14
CA ARG A 132 6.15 5.28 -4.02
C ARG A 132 6.97 6.29 -3.23
N GLU A 133 6.82 7.58 -3.50
CA GLU A 133 7.48 8.65 -2.74
C GLU A 133 7.11 8.57 -1.26
N LEU A 134 5.82 8.40 -0.96
CA LEU A 134 5.34 8.18 0.40
C LEU A 134 6.00 6.92 0.99
N ALA A 135 5.91 5.77 0.32
CA ALA A 135 6.51 4.54 0.82
C ALA A 135 8.00 4.70 1.17
N ALA A 136 8.76 5.44 0.35
CA ALA A 136 10.17 5.73 0.62
C ALA A 136 10.38 6.50 1.93
N VAL A 137 9.61 7.58 2.18
CA VAL A 137 9.62 8.33 3.45
C VAL A 137 9.30 7.42 4.63
N TRP A 138 8.33 6.52 4.44
CA TRP A 138 7.84 5.61 5.46
C TRP A 138 8.83 4.50 5.85
N THR A 139 9.62 3.98 4.90
CA THR A 139 10.43 2.75 5.07
C THR A 139 11.43 2.75 6.23
N THR A 140 11.93 3.91 6.69
CA THR A 140 13.10 3.91 7.60
C THR A 140 12.90 4.67 8.90
N ARG A 141 12.58 5.97 8.85
CA ARG A 141 12.55 6.80 10.06
C ARG A 141 11.21 6.74 10.78
N TRP A 142 10.14 6.93 10.02
CA TRP A 142 8.82 7.09 10.61
C TRP A 142 8.22 5.77 11.09
N PHE A 143 8.41 4.67 10.35
CA PHE A 143 8.00 3.35 10.81
C PHE A 143 8.62 2.96 12.16
N ALA A 144 9.91 3.28 12.36
CA ALA A 144 10.59 3.08 13.64
C ALA A 144 9.98 3.95 14.76
N ARG A 145 9.65 5.21 14.46
CA ARG A 145 8.99 6.10 15.43
C ARG A 145 7.61 5.60 15.85
N VAL A 146 6.78 5.16 14.90
CA VAL A 146 5.46 4.59 15.21
C VAL A 146 5.61 3.33 16.06
N ALA A 147 6.62 2.50 15.82
CA ALA A 147 6.94 1.37 16.68
C ALA A 147 7.32 1.82 18.11
N ASP A 148 8.19 2.83 18.25
CA ASP A 148 8.58 3.36 19.56
C ASP A 148 7.39 3.94 20.33
N ILE A 149 6.49 4.69 19.68
CA ILE A 149 5.25 5.20 20.29
C ILE A 149 4.36 4.03 20.72
N THR A 150 4.16 3.05 19.84
CA THR A 150 3.30 1.89 20.08
C THR A 150 3.78 1.03 21.25
N HIS A 151 5.10 1.03 21.49
CA HIS A 151 5.76 0.34 22.59
C HIS A 151 6.01 1.22 23.83
N GLY A 152 5.53 2.47 23.85
CA GLY A 152 5.67 3.38 24.99
C GLY A 152 7.08 3.93 25.22
N ARG A 153 7.95 3.86 24.20
CA ARG A 153 9.32 4.40 24.22
C ARG A 153 9.40 5.85 23.74
N ALA A 154 8.33 6.35 23.14
CA ALA A 154 8.18 7.71 22.67
C ALA A 154 6.77 8.24 22.94
N LEU A 155 6.63 9.56 23.06
CA LEU A 155 5.32 10.20 23.14
C LEU A 155 4.70 10.36 21.74
N PRO A 156 3.37 10.25 21.61
CA PRO A 156 2.69 10.53 20.36
C PRO A 156 2.85 12.01 19.97
N PRO A 157 2.79 12.32 18.67
CA PRO A 157 2.77 13.70 18.19
C PRO A 157 1.66 14.54 18.85
N LEU A 158 1.93 15.81 19.12
CA LEU A 158 0.94 16.74 19.67
C LEU A 158 -0.08 17.21 18.62
N ARG A 159 0.19 16.96 17.34
CA ARG A 159 -0.65 17.32 16.19
C ARG A 159 -0.61 16.18 15.16
N PRO A 160 -1.65 16.00 14.34
CA PRO A 160 -1.63 15.04 13.23
C PRO A 160 -0.44 15.33 12.30
N VAL A 161 0.24 14.27 11.90
CA VAL A 161 1.48 14.34 11.11
C VAL A 161 1.16 14.49 9.63
N LYS A 162 1.85 15.42 8.97
CA LYS A 162 1.68 15.77 7.56
C LYS A 162 2.97 15.54 6.76
N ARG A 163 2.86 15.59 5.43
CA ARG A 163 3.97 15.39 4.47
C ARG A 163 5.11 16.38 4.68
N ASP A 164 4.75 17.63 4.96
CA ASP A 164 5.70 18.72 5.09
C ASP A 164 6.13 18.98 6.53
N ASP A 165 5.72 18.16 7.50
CA ASP A 165 6.25 18.28 8.86
C ASP A 165 7.72 17.82 8.83
N PRO A 166 8.71 18.75 8.88
CA PRO A 166 10.08 18.33 9.02
C PRO A 166 10.24 17.73 10.41
N ASP A 167 11.27 16.90 10.58
CA ASP A 167 11.67 16.26 11.84
C ASP A 167 11.83 17.23 13.06
N GLU A 168 11.58 18.54 12.92
CA GLU A 168 12.02 19.63 13.82
C GLU A 168 11.02 20.11 14.89
N GLN A 169 9.86 19.48 15.09
CA GLN A 169 9.05 19.70 16.31
C GLN A 169 8.57 18.39 16.96
N ILE A 170 9.44 17.36 16.96
CA ILE A 170 9.17 15.99 17.41
C ILE A 170 10.07 15.58 18.58
#